data_AF-A0A2K1PAM0-F1
#
_entry.id   AF-A0A2K1PAM0-F1
#
_cell.length_a   1.000
_cell.length_b   1.000
_cell.length_c   1.000
_cell.angle_alpha   90.00
_cell.angle_beta   90.00
_cell.angle_gamma   90.00
#
_symmetry.space_group_name_H-M   'P 1'
#
loop_
_entity.id
_entity.type
_entity.pdbx_description
1 polymer ?
#
loop_
_entity_poly.entity_id
_entity_poly.type
_entity_poly.pdbx_seq_one_letter_code
_entity_poly.pdbx_strand_id
1 'polypeptide(L)'
;MFGSFLKGLLLSCGSISVKESYHLEFNLKTNNIFKEDLVRTFKSLLGVNARFFNRSKGSKVYIKSRDDILNILELLNAKEKVKELSELMDIRDLRSNVTRTINLISANSSKTAHSSIKQIKDIQIIQESIGLDSLPYDLKQIAAFRLENEDASLSNMAESLSMKKSTLYNKLKKISKIAESLKNT
;
A
#
# COMPACT_ATOMS: atom_id res chain seq x y z
N MET A 1 -11.68 26.25 -29.93
CA MET A 1 -11.12 27.53 -29.45
C MET A 1 -10.28 27.36 -28.18
N PHE A 2 -10.79 26.72 -27.12
CA PHE A 2 -10.03 26.52 -25.87
C PHE A 2 -8.77 25.66 -26.04
N GLY A 3 -8.79 24.59 -26.84
CA GLY A 3 -7.59 23.78 -27.11
C GLY A 3 -6.43 24.57 -27.74
N SER A 4 -6.71 25.47 -28.70
CA SER A 4 -5.70 26.35 -29.29
C SER A 4 -5.14 27.36 -28.29
N PHE A 5 -6.01 27.93 -27.44
CA PHE A 5 -5.59 28.79 -26.33
C PHE A 5 -4.69 28.04 -25.34
N LEU A 6 -5.09 26.83 -24.93
CA LEU A 6 -4.35 25.98 -24.01
C LEU A 6 -3.00 25.56 -24.60
N LYS A 7 -2.92 25.29 -25.90
CA LYS A 7 -1.66 25.03 -26.60
C LYS A 7 -0.70 26.21 -26.48
N GLY A 8 -1.19 27.42 -26.75
CA GLY A 8 -0.41 28.65 -26.60
C GLY A 8 0.03 28.89 -25.16
N LEU A 9 -0.85 28.62 -24.20
CA LEU A 9 -0.55 28.73 -22.77
C LEU A 9 0.56 27.74 -22.35
N LEU A 10 0.45 26.48 -22.77
CA LEU A 10 1.43 25.44 -22.45
C LEU A 10 2.80 25.77 -23.05
N LEU A 11 2.86 26.22 -24.31
CA LEU A 11 4.12 26.55 -24.99
C LEU A 11 4.79 27.83 -24.46
N SER A 12 4.01 28.80 -23.98
CA SER A 12 4.55 30.10 -23.54
C SER A 12 4.97 30.12 -22.08
N CYS A 13 4.21 29.47 -21.20
CA CYS A 13 4.45 29.53 -19.76
C CYS A 13 4.21 28.22 -19.02
N GLY A 14 3.94 27.13 -19.76
CA GLY A 14 3.65 25.83 -19.20
C GLY A 14 4.88 24.95 -19.03
N SER A 15 4.80 23.98 -18.12
CA SER A 15 5.75 22.87 -18.05
C SER A 15 5.08 21.62 -17.49
N ILE A 16 5.57 20.44 -17.91
CA ILE A 16 5.14 19.14 -17.41
C ILE A 16 6.36 18.44 -16.82
N SER A 17 6.24 17.94 -15.60
CA SER A 17 7.24 17.14 -14.91
C SER A 17 6.62 15.82 -14.47
N VAL A 18 7.37 14.74 -14.65
CA VAL A 18 7.00 13.38 -14.23
C VAL A 18 8.06 12.74 -13.35
N LYS A 19 9.08 13.47 -12.91
CA LYS A 19 10.26 12.90 -12.22
C LYS A 19 9.87 12.23 -10.89
N GLU A 20 9.34 13.01 -9.96
CA GLU A 20 8.91 12.54 -8.64
C GLU A 20 7.39 12.34 -8.56
N SER A 21 6.64 13.25 -9.21
CA SER A 21 5.18 13.21 -9.29
C SER A 21 4.73 13.78 -10.62
N TYR A 22 3.49 13.50 -11.02
CA TYR A 22 2.88 14.11 -12.18
C TYR A 22 2.50 15.55 -11.85
N HIS A 23 3.04 16.49 -12.61
CA HIS A 23 2.82 17.90 -12.36
C HIS A 23 2.84 18.68 -13.66
N LEU A 24 1.71 19.27 -14.00
CA LEU A 24 1.59 20.26 -15.07
C LEU A 24 1.36 21.61 -14.42
N GLU A 25 2.14 22.62 -14.79
CA GLU A 25 1.99 23.99 -14.27
C GLU A 25 2.08 25.05 -15.35
N PHE A 26 1.44 26.18 -15.11
CA PHE A 26 1.54 27.42 -15.88
C PHE A 26 2.05 28.54 -14.98
N ASN A 27 3.19 29.13 -15.36
CA ASN A 27 3.83 30.25 -14.66
C ASN A 27 3.24 31.58 -15.14
N LEU A 28 2.17 32.03 -14.50
CA LEU A 28 1.37 33.18 -14.93
C LEU A 28 1.72 34.45 -14.14
N LYS A 29 2.19 35.48 -14.84
CA LYS A 29 2.40 36.85 -14.31
C LYS A 29 1.15 37.73 -14.48
N THR A 30 -0.03 37.18 -14.19
CA THR A 30 -1.33 37.86 -14.36
C THR A 30 -2.01 38.13 -13.00
N ASN A 31 -3.15 38.83 -13.01
CA ASN A 31 -3.97 39.00 -11.80
C ASN A 31 -4.60 37.67 -11.33
N ASN A 32 -5.10 37.64 -10.10
CA ASN A 32 -5.70 36.42 -9.53
C ASN A 32 -7.04 36.06 -10.18
N ILE A 33 -7.82 37.06 -10.61
CA ILE A 33 -9.10 36.87 -11.29
C ILE A 33 -8.94 35.95 -12.51
N PHE A 34 -7.95 36.24 -13.37
CA PHE A 34 -7.65 35.42 -14.54
C PHE A 34 -7.31 33.97 -14.19
N LYS A 35 -6.58 33.75 -13.09
CA LYS A 35 -6.16 32.40 -12.67
C LYS A 35 -7.35 31.61 -12.13
N GLU A 36 -8.22 32.25 -11.36
CA GLU A 36 -9.46 31.65 -10.88
C GLU A 36 -10.39 31.29 -12.03
N ASP A 37 -10.52 32.19 -13.01
CA ASP A 37 -11.32 31.93 -14.21
C ASP A 37 -10.73 30.82 -15.07
N LEU A 38 -9.39 30.75 -15.18
CA LEU A 38 -8.72 29.63 -15.83
C LEU A 38 -8.99 28.30 -15.11
N VAL A 39 -8.93 28.27 -13.78
CA VAL A 39 -9.27 27.09 -12.98
C VAL A 39 -10.74 26.69 -13.17
N ARG A 40 -11.67 27.65 -13.14
CA ARG A 40 -13.09 27.41 -13.44
C ARG A 40 -13.29 26.85 -14.84
N THR A 41 -12.54 27.38 -15.82
CA THR A 41 -12.60 26.94 -17.23
C THR A 41 -12.07 25.51 -17.40
N PHE A 42 -10.97 25.14 -16.73
CA PHE A 42 -10.50 23.75 -16.71
C PHE A 42 -11.59 22.82 -16.17
N LYS A 43 -12.27 23.22 -15.08
CA LYS A 43 -13.31 22.41 -14.49
C LYS A 43 -14.54 22.29 -15.38
N SER A 44 -15.02 23.39 -15.94
CA SER A 44 -16.26 23.43 -16.72
C SER A 44 -16.13 22.78 -18.09
N LEU A 45 -14.99 22.99 -18.78
CA LEU A 45 -14.82 22.51 -20.15
C LEU A 45 -14.17 21.13 -20.22
N LEU A 46 -13.30 20.79 -19.28
CA LEU A 46 -12.52 19.55 -19.33
C LEU A 46 -12.77 18.61 -18.14
N GLY A 47 -13.56 19.03 -17.14
CA GLY A 47 -13.73 18.27 -15.89
C GLY A 47 -12.48 18.24 -14.99
N VAL A 48 -11.38 18.87 -15.43
CA VAL A 48 -10.05 18.83 -14.82
C VAL A 48 -10.01 19.67 -13.54
N ASN A 49 -9.40 19.12 -12.49
CA ASN A 49 -9.28 19.82 -11.21
C ASN A 49 -7.93 20.55 -11.11
N ALA A 50 -7.85 21.71 -11.76
CA ALA A 50 -6.73 22.63 -11.60
C ALA A 50 -6.78 23.34 -10.24
N ARG A 51 -5.61 23.78 -9.75
CA ARG A 51 -5.47 24.60 -8.54
C ARG A 51 -4.57 25.77 -8.85
N PHE A 52 -4.70 26.87 -8.14
CA PHE A 52 -3.73 27.97 -8.20
C PHE A 52 -3.12 28.22 -6.83
N PHE A 53 -1.86 28.71 -6.81
CA PHE A 53 -1.15 29.05 -5.59
C PHE A 53 -0.33 30.33 -5.80
N ASN A 54 -0.35 31.23 -4.82
CA ASN A 54 0.39 32.49 -4.84
C ASN A 54 1.69 32.35 -4.04
N ARG A 55 2.85 32.71 -4.62
CA ARG A 55 4.13 32.89 -3.93
C ARG A 55 4.63 34.33 -4.10
N SER A 56 5.56 34.74 -3.23
CA SER A 56 6.24 36.05 -3.28
C SER A 56 6.97 36.32 -4.60
N LYS A 57 7.45 35.28 -5.30
CA LYS A 57 8.16 35.37 -6.59
C LYS A 57 7.27 35.07 -7.82
N GLY A 58 5.96 34.93 -7.63
CA GLY A 58 5.01 34.65 -8.71
C GLY A 58 3.93 33.64 -8.32
N SER A 59 2.95 33.49 -9.19
CA SER A 59 1.77 32.63 -8.98
C SER A 59 1.67 31.58 -10.07
N LYS A 60 1.23 30.37 -9.71
CA LYS A 60 1.11 29.26 -10.65
C LYS A 60 -0.30 28.69 -10.65
N VAL A 61 -0.77 28.26 -11.81
CA VAL A 61 -1.89 27.32 -11.94
C VAL A 61 -1.29 25.95 -12.21
N TYR A 62 -1.74 24.91 -11.52
CA TYR A 62 -1.16 23.59 -11.61
C TYR A 62 -2.20 22.47 -11.54
N ILE A 63 -1.85 21.32 -12.09
CA ILE A 63 -2.62 20.09 -12.14
C ILE A 63 -1.68 18.96 -11.71
N LYS A 64 -2.16 18.10 -10.80
CA LYS A 64 -1.40 16.94 -10.28
C LYS A 64 -1.98 15.58 -10.67
N SER A 65 -3.23 15.56 -11.15
CA SER A 65 -3.86 14.32 -11.61
C SER A 65 -3.16 13.87 -12.88
N ARG A 66 -2.61 12.65 -12.86
CA ARG A 66 -1.96 12.05 -14.03
C ARG A 66 -2.93 11.90 -15.20
N ASP A 67 -4.18 11.53 -14.91
CA ASP A 67 -5.22 11.32 -15.91
C ASP A 67 -5.65 12.67 -16.51
N ASP A 68 -5.76 13.72 -15.69
CA ASP A 68 -6.06 15.07 -16.18
C ASP A 68 -4.94 15.59 -17.11
N ILE A 69 -3.68 15.30 -16.78
CA ILE A 69 -2.52 15.68 -17.60
C ILE A 69 -2.51 14.92 -18.92
N LEU A 70 -2.80 13.61 -18.90
CA LEU A 70 -2.92 12.78 -20.09
C LEU A 70 -4.05 13.29 -21.01
N ASN A 71 -5.24 13.55 -20.46
CA ASN A 71 -6.39 14.10 -21.18
C ASN A 71 -6.07 15.46 -21.82
N ILE A 72 -5.30 16.31 -21.15
CA ILE A 72 -4.84 17.59 -21.72
C ILE A 72 -3.90 17.34 -22.91
N LEU A 73 -2.95 16.42 -22.80
CA LEU A 73 -2.04 16.10 -23.91
C LEU A 73 -2.80 15.51 -25.11
N GLU A 74 -3.82 14.70 -24.88
CA GLU A 74 -4.72 14.18 -25.92
C GLU A 74 -5.48 15.30 -26.62
N LEU A 75 -6.08 16.23 -25.87
CA LEU A 75 -6.76 17.42 -26.42
C LEU A 75 -5.82 18.27 -27.30
N LEU A 76 -4.54 18.33 -26.92
CA LEU A 76 -3.51 19.06 -27.64
C LEU A 76 -2.91 18.29 -28.83
N ASN A 77 -3.40 17.07 -29.10
CA ASN A 77 -2.91 16.16 -30.14
C ASN A 77 -1.41 15.80 -29.99
N ALA A 78 -0.88 15.75 -28.77
CA ALA A 78 0.51 15.41 -28.49
C ALA A 78 0.72 13.88 -28.44
N LYS A 79 0.40 13.18 -29.54
CA LYS A 79 0.28 11.70 -29.59
C LYS A 79 1.50 10.94 -29.04
N GLU A 80 2.71 11.34 -29.41
CA GLU A 80 3.94 10.71 -28.93
C GLU A 80 4.08 10.85 -27.40
N LYS A 81 3.76 12.03 -26.86
CA LYS A 81 3.84 12.29 -25.42
C LYS A 81 2.74 11.63 -24.62
N VAL A 82 1.55 11.47 -25.19
CA VAL A 82 0.48 10.64 -24.61
C VAL A 82 0.95 9.20 -24.48
N LYS A 83 1.54 8.62 -25.55
CA LYS A 83 2.05 7.26 -25.52
C LYS A 83 3.16 7.07 -24.47
N GLU A 84 4.18 7.93 -24.48
CA GLU A 84 5.28 7.89 -23.49
C GLU A 84 4.76 7.99 -22.05
N LEU A 85 3.78 8.87 -21.80
CA LEU A 85 3.21 9.07 -20.47
C LEU A 85 2.38 7.87 -20.02
N SER A 86 1.56 7.30 -20.91
CA SER A 86 0.74 6.12 -20.62
C SER A 86 1.62 4.92 -20.28
N GLU A 87 2.66 4.64 -21.07
CA GLU A 87 3.60 3.55 -20.80
C GLU A 87 4.29 3.71 -19.43
N LEU A 88 4.68 4.95 -19.08
CA LEU A 88 5.27 5.26 -17.78
C LEU A 88 4.26 5.09 -16.62
N MET A 89 2.99 5.44 -16.83
CA MET A 89 1.91 5.23 -15.87
C MET A 89 1.68 3.75 -15.59
N ASP A 90 1.63 2.93 -16.64
CA ASP A 90 1.44 1.48 -16.52
C ASP A 90 2.59 0.83 -15.75
N ILE A 91 3.84 1.17 -16.09
CA ILE A 91 5.02 0.64 -15.40
C ILE A 91 5.01 1.03 -13.91
N ARG A 92 4.60 2.27 -13.58
CA ARG A 92 4.51 2.72 -12.18
C ARG A 92 3.42 2.00 -11.41
N ASP A 93 2.26 1.77 -12.03
CA ASP A 93 1.16 1.04 -11.40
C ASP A 93 1.54 -0.42 -11.15
N LEU A 94 2.16 -1.07 -12.13
CA LEU A 94 2.69 -2.43 -11.97
C LEU A 94 3.72 -2.50 -10.84
N ARG A 95 4.70 -1.59 -10.81
CA ARG A 95 5.70 -1.54 -9.73
C ARG A 95 5.08 -1.31 -8.36
N SER A 96 4.11 -0.41 -8.25
CA SER A 96 3.38 -0.14 -7.01
C SER A 96 2.64 -1.38 -6.51
N ASN A 97 1.94 -2.07 -7.41
CA ASN A 97 1.21 -3.32 -7.10
C ASN A 97 2.16 -4.44 -6.67
N VAL A 98 3.29 -4.62 -7.36
CA VAL A 98 4.31 -5.61 -6.99
C VAL A 98 4.90 -5.29 -5.62
N THR A 99 5.28 -4.03 -5.38
CA THR A 99 5.86 -3.59 -4.11
C THR A 99 4.88 -3.83 -2.96
N ARG A 100 3.60 -3.49 -3.14
CA ARG A 100 2.56 -3.73 -2.14
C ARG A 100 2.39 -5.22 -1.87
N THR A 101 2.36 -6.05 -2.91
CA THR A 101 2.25 -7.51 -2.80
C THR A 101 3.43 -8.09 -2.02
N ILE A 102 4.66 -7.71 -2.34
CA ILE A 102 5.86 -8.16 -1.64
C ILE A 102 5.82 -7.74 -0.17
N ASN A 103 5.43 -6.50 0.12
CA ASN A 103 5.31 -6.01 1.51
C ASN A 103 4.27 -6.80 2.30
N LEU A 104 3.13 -7.15 1.68
CA LEU A 104 2.11 -7.98 2.33
C LEU A 104 2.63 -9.39 2.60
N ILE A 105 3.31 -10.02 1.65
CA ILE A 105 3.90 -11.36 1.81
C ILE A 105 4.97 -11.35 2.91
N SER A 106 5.87 -10.37 2.90
CA SER A 106 6.92 -10.22 3.90
C SER A 106 6.34 -9.98 5.30
N ALA A 107 5.39 -9.05 5.44
CA ALA A 107 4.73 -8.78 6.73
C ALA A 107 3.99 -10.02 7.28
N ASN A 108 3.28 -10.77 6.43
CA ASN A 108 2.60 -12.00 6.82
C ASN A 108 3.58 -13.11 7.21
N SER A 109 4.69 -13.24 6.47
CA SER A 109 5.76 -14.21 6.77
C SER A 109 6.42 -13.89 8.12
N SER A 110 6.78 -12.63 8.34
CA SER A 110 7.34 -12.15 9.61
C SER A 110 6.39 -12.38 10.79
N LYS A 111 5.09 -12.07 10.64
CA LYS A 111 4.08 -12.32 11.69
C LYS A 111 3.92 -13.81 12.00
N THR A 112 3.97 -14.66 10.97
CA THR A 112 3.87 -16.11 11.11
C THR A 112 5.10 -16.67 11.83
N ALA A 113 6.31 -16.23 11.46
CA ALA A 113 7.55 -16.62 12.12
C ALA A 113 7.55 -16.21 13.61
N HIS A 114 7.21 -14.95 13.93
CA HIS A 114 7.12 -14.49 15.32
C HIS A 114 6.09 -15.28 16.14
N SER A 115 4.94 -15.61 15.54
CA SER A 115 3.92 -16.41 16.21
C SER A 115 4.41 -17.84 16.46
N SER A 116 5.14 -18.45 15.52
CA SER A 116 5.75 -19.77 15.71
C SER A 116 6.75 -19.77 16.86
N ILE A 117 7.69 -18.81 16.85
CA ILE A 117 8.70 -18.66 17.90
C ILE A 117 8.04 -18.48 19.27
N LYS A 118 6.99 -17.65 19.38
CA LYS A 118 6.26 -17.48 20.64
C LYS A 118 5.64 -18.79 21.11
N GLN A 119 4.98 -19.52 20.21
CA GLN A 119 4.32 -20.79 20.55
C GLN A 119 5.32 -21.84 21.05
N ILE A 120 6.46 -21.98 20.36
CA ILE A 120 7.54 -22.90 20.76
C ILE A 120 8.05 -22.54 22.15
N LYS A 121 8.36 -21.27 22.40
CA LYS A 121 8.81 -20.80 23.71
C LYS A 121 7.77 -21.08 24.80
N ASP A 122 6.51 -20.75 24.56
CA ASP A 122 5.42 -20.99 25.53
C ASP A 122 5.28 -22.49 25.84
N ILE A 123 5.43 -23.37 24.85
CA ILE A 123 5.41 -24.82 25.04
C ILE A 123 6.64 -25.30 25.85
N GLN A 124 7.83 -24.79 25.55
CA GLN A 124 9.07 -25.14 26.29
C GLN A 124 8.96 -24.78 27.78
N ILE A 125 8.39 -23.63 28.11
CA ILE A 125 8.17 -23.23 29.51
C ILE A 125 7.27 -24.21 30.25
N ILE A 126 6.19 -24.67 29.60
CA ILE A 126 5.28 -25.67 30.19
C ILE A 126 6.04 -26.99 30.39
N GLN A 127 6.82 -27.41 29.39
CA GLN A 127 7.62 -28.63 29.45
C GLN A 127 8.62 -28.60 30.61
N GLU A 128 9.32 -27.48 30.81
CA GLU A 128 10.32 -27.30 31.87
C GLU A 128 9.70 -27.14 33.26
N SER A 129 8.52 -26.52 33.37
CA SER A 129 7.92 -26.21 34.67
C SER A 129 7.08 -27.35 35.24
N ILE A 130 6.15 -27.89 34.43
CA ILE A 130 5.13 -28.86 34.89
C ILE A 130 5.05 -30.11 34.02
N GLY A 131 5.87 -30.20 32.96
CA GLY A 131 5.84 -31.27 31.98
C GLY A 131 4.63 -31.19 31.04
N LEU A 132 4.79 -31.61 29.79
CA LEU A 132 3.70 -31.62 28.80
C LEU A 132 2.58 -32.61 29.13
N ASP A 133 2.87 -33.62 29.95
CA ASP A 133 1.88 -34.61 30.42
C ASP A 133 0.80 -34.02 31.33
N SER A 134 1.06 -32.85 31.93
CA SER A 134 0.08 -32.12 32.73
C SER A 134 -1.02 -31.44 31.88
N LEU A 135 -0.79 -31.28 30.57
CA LEU A 135 -1.76 -30.66 29.68
C LEU A 135 -2.91 -31.64 29.35
N PRO A 136 -4.13 -31.13 29.13
CA PRO A 136 -5.19 -31.92 28.51
C PRO A 136 -4.72 -32.57 27.22
N TYR A 137 -5.15 -33.82 26.96
CA TYR A 137 -4.67 -34.65 25.84
C TYR A 137 -4.57 -33.88 24.51
N ASP A 138 -5.62 -33.15 24.13
CA ASP A 138 -5.65 -32.36 22.90
C ASP A 138 -4.57 -31.26 22.84
N LEU A 139 -4.27 -30.61 23.97
CA LEU A 139 -3.25 -29.56 24.04
C LEU A 139 -1.85 -30.16 24.03
N LYS A 140 -1.67 -31.31 24.68
CA LYS A 140 -0.42 -32.08 24.65
C LYS A 140 -0.07 -32.49 23.21
N GLN A 141 -1.03 -33.04 22.45
CA GLN A 141 -0.79 -33.43 21.06
C GLN A 141 -0.38 -32.25 20.18
N ILE A 142 -1.04 -31.09 20.35
CA ILE A 142 -0.69 -29.86 19.62
C ILE A 142 0.70 -29.35 20.02
N ALA A 143 1.02 -29.38 21.31
CA ALA A 143 2.32 -28.94 21.83
C ALA A 143 3.45 -29.81 21.27
N ALA A 144 3.31 -31.13 21.33
CA ALA A 144 4.27 -32.08 20.77
C ALA A 144 4.44 -31.87 19.26
N PHE A 145 3.34 -31.81 18.50
CA PHE A 145 3.39 -31.58 17.06
C PHE A 145 4.14 -30.28 16.71
N ARG A 146 3.89 -29.19 17.46
CA ARG A 146 4.54 -27.90 17.20
C ARG A 146 6.04 -27.93 17.49
N LEU A 147 6.50 -28.68 18.50
CA LEU A 147 7.93 -28.87 18.75
C LEU A 147 8.60 -29.73 17.68
N GLU A 148 7.90 -30.75 17.17
CA GLU A 148 8.42 -31.61 16.09
C GLU A 148 8.44 -30.89 14.73
N ASN A 149 7.59 -29.88 14.54
CA ASN A 149 7.38 -29.17 13.27
C ASN A 149 7.41 -27.65 13.48
N GLU A 150 8.58 -27.12 13.83
CA GLU A 150 8.78 -25.71 14.19
C GLU A 150 8.50 -24.73 13.04
N ASP A 151 8.77 -25.16 11.80
CA ASP A 151 8.60 -24.41 10.56
C ASP A 151 7.19 -24.53 9.95
N ALA A 152 6.38 -25.47 10.46
CA ALA A 152 5.03 -25.68 9.95
C ALA A 152 4.16 -24.43 10.11
N SER A 153 3.47 -24.07 9.02
CA SER A 153 2.45 -23.03 9.06
C SER A 153 1.26 -23.48 9.92
N LEU A 154 0.50 -22.51 10.45
CA LEU A 154 -0.74 -22.82 11.17
C LEU A 154 -1.75 -23.58 10.30
N SER A 155 -1.74 -23.37 8.98
CA SER A 155 -2.60 -24.11 8.06
C SER A 155 -2.16 -25.57 7.93
N ASN A 156 -0.86 -25.81 7.71
CA ASN A 156 -0.31 -27.17 7.56
C ASN A 156 -0.53 -27.98 8.85
N MET A 157 -0.30 -27.36 10.01
CA MET A 157 -0.56 -27.99 11.31
C MET A 157 -2.04 -28.34 11.51
N ALA A 158 -2.95 -27.48 11.05
CA ALA A 158 -4.39 -27.73 11.14
C ALA A 158 -4.80 -28.91 10.24
N GLU A 159 -4.24 -29.01 9.03
CA GLU A 159 -4.44 -30.13 8.12
C GLU A 159 -3.89 -31.44 8.68
N SER A 160 -2.63 -31.45 9.14
CA SER A 160 -2.01 -32.64 9.73
C SER A 160 -2.75 -33.17 10.95
N LEU A 161 -3.29 -32.26 11.78
CA LEU A 161 -4.08 -32.61 12.96
C LEU A 161 -5.58 -32.77 12.67
N SER A 162 -5.99 -32.75 11.40
CA SER A 162 -7.38 -32.90 10.94
C SER A 162 -8.37 -31.98 11.68
N MET A 163 -7.99 -30.71 11.88
CA MET A 163 -8.79 -29.72 12.60
C MET A 163 -8.93 -28.40 11.84
N LYS A 164 -9.97 -27.64 12.16
CA LYS A 164 -10.13 -26.29 11.60
C LYS A 164 -9.02 -25.38 12.13
N LYS A 165 -8.45 -24.55 11.25
CA LYS A 165 -7.42 -23.55 11.59
C LYS A 165 -7.80 -22.65 12.78
N SER A 166 -9.07 -22.25 12.87
CA SER A 166 -9.58 -21.45 13.99
C SER A 166 -9.61 -22.22 15.31
N THR A 167 -9.94 -23.51 15.28
CA THR A 167 -9.90 -24.38 16.45
C THR A 167 -8.47 -24.56 16.96
N LEU A 168 -7.52 -24.84 16.06
CA LEU A 168 -6.10 -24.94 16.39
C LEU A 168 -5.58 -23.62 17.01
N TYR A 169 -5.89 -22.49 16.38
CA TYR A 169 -5.51 -21.17 16.89
C TYR A 169 -5.99 -20.94 18.33
N ASN A 170 -7.25 -21.27 18.62
CA ASN A 170 -7.80 -21.12 19.97
C ASN A 170 -7.12 -22.05 20.99
N LYS A 171 -6.74 -23.27 20.58
CA LYS A 171 -6.01 -24.21 21.44
C LYS A 171 -4.58 -23.72 21.71
N LEU A 172 -3.85 -23.22 20.70
CA LEU A 172 -2.54 -22.58 20.89
C LEU A 172 -2.61 -21.34 21.80
N LYS A 173 -3.70 -20.57 21.73
CA LYS A 173 -3.95 -19.45 22.66
C LYS A 173 -4.16 -19.94 24.10
N LYS A 174 -4.77 -21.10 24.31
CA LYS A 174 -4.88 -21.71 25.65
C LYS A 174 -3.51 -22.14 26.18
N ILE A 175 -2.69 -22.79 25.35
CA ILE A 175 -1.31 -23.17 25.69
C ILE A 175 -0.50 -21.92 26.11
N SER A 176 -0.56 -20.86 25.31
CA SER A 176 0.08 -19.58 25.63
C SER A 176 -0.36 -19.01 26.97
N LYS A 177 -1.65 -19.09 27.34
CA LYS A 177 -2.14 -18.64 28.64
C LYS A 177 -1.60 -19.46 29.81
N ILE A 178 -1.49 -20.78 29.64
CA ILE A 178 -0.92 -21.67 30.65
C ILE A 178 0.55 -21.32 30.88
N ALA A 179 1.32 -21.13 29.80
CA ALA A 179 2.71 -20.70 29.88
C ALA A 179 2.86 -19.33 30.58
N GLU A 180 1.98 -18.37 30.28
CA GLU A 180 1.96 -17.06 30.95
C GLU A 180 1.68 -17.16 32.44
N SER A 181 0.77 -18.05 32.88
CA SER A 181 0.54 -18.26 34.32
C SER A 181 1.75 -18.84 35.05
N LEU A 182 2.53 -19.69 34.37
CA LEU A 182 3.74 -20.31 34.95
C LEU A 182 4.89 -19.31 35.07
N LYS A 183 5.01 -18.34 34.16
CA LYS A 183 6.03 -17.26 34.26
C LYS A 183 5.82 -16.32 35.43
N ASN A 184 4.57 -16.16 35.87
CA ASN A 184 4.19 -15.22 36.93
C ASN A 184 4.20 -15.86 38.31
N THR A 185 4.69 -17.11 38.41
CA THR A 185 4.85 -17.88 39.65
C THR A 185 6.33 -17.96 39.99
#